data_AF-A0A0C2VJ21-F1
#
_entry.id   AF-A0A0C2VJ21-F1
#
_cell.length_a   1.000
_cell.length_b   1.000
_cell.length_c   1.000
_cell.angle_alpha   90.00
_cell.angle_beta   90.00
_cell.angle_gamma   90.00
#
_symmetry.space_group_name_H-M   'P 1'
#
loop_
_entity.id
_entity.type
_entity.pdbx_description
1 polymer ?
#
loop_
_entity_poly.entity_id
_entity_poly.type
_entity_poly.pdbx_seq_one_letter_code
_entity_poly.pdbx_strand_id
1 'polypeptide(L)' 'MEDLPLTLLVEALQKAKKLQLSSDFISLIEKEIERKTIRSMDSLYS' A
#
# COMPACT_ATOMS: atom_id res chain seq x y z
N MET A 1 -0.18 9.11 1.61
CA MET A 1 -0.55 7.68 1.81
C MET A 1 -0.15 7.16 3.19
N GLU A 2 0.82 7.80 3.85
CA GLU A 2 1.38 7.35 5.12
C GLU A 2 0.37 7.23 6.27
N ASP A 3 -0.67 8.07 6.28
CA ASP A 3 -1.74 8.01 7.29
C ASP A 3 -2.88 7.04 6.95
N LEU A 4 -2.88 6.46 5.74
CA LEU A 4 -3.94 5.55 5.32
C LEU A 4 -3.76 4.17 5.98
N PRO A 5 -4.83 3.54 6.50
CA PRO A 5 -4.75 2.19 7.01
C PRO A 5 -4.40 1.22 5.87
N LEU A 6 -3.69 0.13 6.22
CA LEU A 6 -3.23 -0.86 5.24
C LEU A 6 -4.38 -1.45 4.42
N THR A 7 -5.53 -1.69 5.05
CA THR A 7 -6.76 -2.17 4.40
C THR A 7 -7.21 -1.25 3.28
N LEU A 8 -7.21 0.07 3.51
CA LEU A 8 -7.61 1.05 2.51
C LEU A 8 -6.60 1.16 1.36
N LEU A 9 -5.31 0.99 1.65
CA LEU A 9 -4.27 0.96 0.61
C LEU A 9 -4.41 -0.26 -0.31
N VAL A 10 -4.75 -1.43 0.25
CA VAL A 10 -5.01 -2.64 -0.54
C VAL A 10 -6.24 -2.45 -1.43
N GLU A 11 -7.33 -1.89 -0.90
CA GLU A 11 -8.51 -1.56 -1.70
C GLU A 11 -8.22 -0.54 -2.81
N ALA A 12 -7.43 0.49 -2.49
CA ALA A 12 -7.01 1.50 -3.46
C ALA A 12 -6.17 0.88 -4.58
N LEU A 13 -5.27 -0.05 -4.27
CA LEU A 13 -4.47 -0.77 -5.26
C LEU A 13 -5.35 -1.58 -6.22
N GLN A 14 -6.33 -2.32 -5.69
CA GLN A 14 -7.26 -3.10 -6.49
C GLN A 14 -8.08 -2.21 -7.44
N LYS A 15 -8.58 -1.08 -6.94
CA LYS A 15 -9.32 -0.10 -7.75
C LYS A 15 -8.43 0.54 -8.81
N ALA A 16 -7.20 0.93 -8.47
CA ALA A 16 -6.23 1.52 -9.39
C ALA A 16 -5.88 0.59 -10.55
N LYS A 17 -5.66 -0.71 -10.26
CA LYS A 17 -5.44 -1.75 -11.28
C LYS A 17 -6.66 -1.94 -12.18
N LYS A 18 -7.87 -2.00 -11.59
CA LYS A 18 -9.12 -2.15 -12.35
C LYS A 18 -9.40 -1.00 -13.30
N LEU A 19 -9.07 0.23 -12.88
CA LEU A 19 -9.24 1.44 -13.67
C LEU A 19 -8.08 1.69 -14.65
N GLN A 20 -7.06 0.82 -14.68
CA GLN A 20 -5.85 0.98 -15.50
C GLN A 20 -5.20 2.36 -15.30
N LEU A 21 -5.12 2.82 -14.05
CA LEU A 21 -4.41 4.05 -13.73
C LEU A 21 -2.92 3.91 -14.07
N SER A 22 -2.21 5.05 -14.14
CA SER A 22 -0.78 5.07 -14.46
C SER A 22 0.02 4.09 -13.60
N SER A 23 0.98 3.41 -14.22
CA SER A 23 1.92 2.51 -13.53
C SER A 23 2.57 3.18 -12.33
N ASP A 24 2.96 4.45 -12.46
CA ASP A 24 3.64 5.20 -11.40
C ASP A 24 2.76 5.33 -10.15
N PHE A 25 1.48 5.65 -10.34
CA PHE A 25 0.52 5.71 -9.24
C PHE A 25 0.32 4.34 -8.56
N ILE A 26 0.22 3.27 -9.36
CA ILE A 26 0.11 1.90 -8.84
C ILE A 26 1.35 1.54 -8.02
N SER A 27 2.55 1.84 -8.52
CA SER A 27 3.81 1.58 -7.85
C SER A 27 3.97 2.38 -6.55
N LEU A 28 3.41 3.59 -6.46
CA LEU A 28 3.39 4.35 -5.21
C LEU A 28 2.55 3.65 -4.12
N ILE A 29 1.40 3.08 -4.49
CA ILE A 29 0.55 2.33 -3.55
C ILE A 29 1.26 1.04 -3.11
N GLU A 30 1.88 0.31 -4.04
CA GLU A 30 2.60 -0.94 -3.73
C GLU A 30 3.76 -0.71 -2.77
N LYS A 31 4.58 0.33 -2.99
CA LYS A 31 5.68 0.71 -2.09
C LYS A 31 5.20 1.08 -0.69
N GLU A 32 4.05 1.75 -0.59
CA GLU A 32 3.47 2.10 0.72
C GLU A 32 2.98 0.87 1.47
N ILE A 33 2.31 -0.06 0.79
CA ILE A 33 1.86 -1.35 1.35
C ILE A 33 3.06 -2.13 1.90
N GLU A 34 4.13 -2.24 1.11
CA GLU A 34 5.37 -2.91 1.52
C GLU A 34 5.97 -2.27 2.77
N ARG A 35 6.12 -0.93 2.77
CA ARG A 35 6.66 -0.19 3.93
C ARG A 35 5.86 -0.43 5.21
N LYS A 36 4.53 -0.41 5.13
CA LYS A 36 3.65 -0.64 6.30
C LYS A 36 3.66 -2.09 6.77
N THR A 37 3.79 -3.04 5.86
CA THR A 37 3.90 -4.47 6.19
C THR A 37 5.19 -4.73 6.96
N ILE A 38 6.32 -4.20 6.48
CA ILE A 38 7.62 -4.31 7.16
C ILE A 38 7.55 -3.67 8.55
N ARG A 39 7.06 -2.43 8.67
CA ARG A 39 6.90 -1.75 9.97
C ARG A 39 6.04 -2.55 10.95
N SER A 40 4.97 -3.17 10.46
CA SER A 40 4.11 -4.01 11.31
C SER A 40 4.84 -5.27 11.79
N MET A 41 5.67 -5.89 10.94
CA MET A 41 6.49 -7.03 11.34
C MET A 41 7.55 -6.63 12.37
N ASP A 42 8.26 -5.51 12.15
CA ASP A 42 9.26 -5.00 13.10
C ASP A 42 8.65 -4.74 14.49
N SER A 43 7.40 -4.26 14.54
CA SER A 43 6.68 -4.03 15.81
C SER A 43 6.28 -5.30 16.57
N LEU A 44 6.24 -6.46 15.91
CA LEU A 44 5.87 -7.74 16.53
C LEU A 44 7.07 -8.47 17.15
N TYR A 45 8.28 -8.09 16.74
CA TYR A 45 9.54 -8.70 17.20
C TYR A 45 10.40 -7.75 18.04
N SER A 46 9.89 -6.55 18.37
CA SER A 46 10.50 -5.56 19.26
C SER A 46 9.84 -5.59 20.64
#